data_AF-A0A853IN63-F1
#
_entry.id   AF-A0A853IN63-F1
#
_cell.length_a   1.000
_cell.length_b   1.000
_cell.length_c   1.000
_cell.angle_alpha   90.00
_cell.angle_beta   90.00
_cell.angle_gamma   90.00
#
_symmetry.space_group_name_H-M   'P 1'
#
loop_
_entity.id
_entity.type
_entity.pdbx_description
1 polymer ?
#
loop_
_entity_poly.entity_id
_entity_poly.type
_entity_poly.pdbx_seq_one_letter_code
_entity_poly.pdbx_strand_id
1 'polypeptide(L)'
;HIKRFDSPECEPYDRYQIKLHDKASGFIQESVDCVFFCNYQTVVQKTDVGFGKEKARGIWTGQRNIYTVEKPAYIAKNRFNLPEKLPLDWQAFVTALQANKQPHLGNNSNNG
;
A
#
# COMPACT_ATOMS: atom_id res chain seq x y z
N HIS A 1 -0.99 5.80 14.24
CA HIS A 1 -1.51 7.05 14.81
C HIS A 1 -1.52 8.10 13.71
N ILE A 2 -2.40 9.10 13.79
CA ILE A 2 -2.49 10.15 12.77
C ILE A 2 -1.66 11.33 13.26
N LYS A 3 -0.73 11.80 12.45
CA LYS A 3 0.07 12.99 12.72
C LYS A 3 -0.14 13.98 11.59
N ARG A 4 -0.45 15.23 11.95
CA ARG A 4 -0.55 16.31 10.98
C ARG A 4 0.84 16.63 10.44
N PHE A 5 0.94 16.76 9.12
CA PHE A 5 2.13 17.17 8.44
C PHE A 5 1.88 18.53 7.79
N ASP A 6 2.55 19.56 8.30
CA ASP A 6 2.52 20.91 7.76
C ASP A 6 3.80 21.12 6.93
N SER A 7 3.66 21.11 5.60
CA SER A 7 4.73 21.50 4.69
C SER A 7 4.48 22.92 4.19
N PRO A 8 5.50 23.78 4.05
CA PRO A 8 5.33 25.10 3.43
C PRO A 8 4.94 25.03 1.94
N GLU A 9 5.13 23.88 1.29
CA GLU A 9 4.88 23.69 -0.16
C GLU A 9 3.53 23.03 -0.48
N CYS A 10 2.89 22.40 0.51
CA CYS A 10 1.65 21.64 0.31
C CYS A 10 0.62 22.01 1.38
N GLU A 11 -0.66 21.91 1.03
CA GLU A 11 -1.71 22.02 2.04
C GLU A 11 -1.50 20.99 3.15
N PRO A 12 -1.68 21.38 4.42
CA PRO A 12 -1.54 20.47 5.52
C PRO A 12 -2.43 19.23 5.40
N TYR A 13 -1.82 18.06 5.50
CA TYR A 13 -2.55 16.79 5.46
C TYR A 13 -2.21 15.92 6.66
N ASP A 14 -3.16 15.06 6.99
CA ASP A 14 -3.01 14.07 8.04
C ASP A 14 -2.37 12.81 7.47
N ARG A 15 -1.30 12.35 8.11
CA ARG A 15 -0.53 11.17 7.69
C ARG A 15 -0.60 10.06 8.75
N TYR A 16 -0.84 8.83 8.29
CA TYR A 16 -0.70 7.64 9.13
C TYR A 16 0.77 7.33 9.37
N GLN A 17 1.17 7.37 10.64
CA GLN A 17 2.54 7.10 11.09
C GLN A 17 2.57 5.99 12.16
N ILE A 18 3.74 5.35 12.32
CA ILE A 18 4.01 4.33 13.33
C ILE A 18 3.95 4.98 14.72
N LYS A 19 3.12 4.46 15.62
CA LYS A 19 2.95 5.00 16.98
C LYS A 19 4.21 4.73 17.81
N LEU A 20 5.20 5.60 17.66
CA LEU A 20 6.47 5.58 18.35
C LEU A 20 7.06 7.00 18.39
N HIS A 21 8.01 7.26 19.29
CA HIS A 21 8.75 8.51 19.28
C HIS A 21 9.48 8.71 17.94
N ASP A 22 9.49 9.93 17.41
CA ASP A 22 9.95 10.26 16.05
C ASP A 22 11.33 9.66 15.72
N LYS A 23 12.30 9.82 16.62
CA LYS A 23 13.65 9.25 16.46
C LYS A 23 13.67 7.73 16.36
N ALA A 24 12.90 7.06 17.23
CA ALA A 24 12.85 5.61 17.25
C ALA A 24 12.06 5.07 16.05
N SER A 25 11.04 5.81 15.59
CA SER A 25 10.33 5.49 14.35
C SER A 25 11.28 5.57 13.15
N GLY A 26 12.06 6.64 13.02
CA GLY A 26 13.07 6.79 11.98
C GLY A 26 14.10 5.65 12.00
N PHE A 27 14.63 5.32 13.18
CA PHE A 27 15.60 4.24 13.34
C PHE A 27 15.05 2.89 12.87
N ILE A 28 13.83 2.52 13.27
CA ILE A 28 13.20 1.27 12.84
C ILE A 28 12.98 1.28 11.32
N GLN A 29 12.42 2.36 10.79
CA GLN A 29 12.16 2.48 9.35
C GLN A 29 13.46 2.38 8.53
N GLU A 30 14.58 2.90 9.04
CA GLU A 30 15.89 2.77 8.41
C GLU A 30 16.40 1.32 8.46
N SER A 31 16.28 0.69 9.63
CA SER A 31 16.80 -0.65 9.93
C SER A 31 16.09 -1.77 9.16
N VAL A 32 14.80 -1.59 8.83
CA VAL A 32 14.01 -2.62 8.13
C VAL A 32 14.08 -2.47 6.62
N ASP A 33 14.00 -3.58 5.89
CA ASP A 33 13.97 -3.57 4.42
C ASP A 33 12.63 -3.06 3.87
N CYS A 34 11.54 -3.30 4.60
CA CYS A 34 10.21 -2.92 4.18
C CYS A 34 9.34 -2.41 5.34
N VAL A 35 8.56 -1.37 5.04
CA VAL A 35 7.53 -0.82 5.91
C VAL A 35 6.26 -0.77 5.09
N PHE A 36 5.21 -1.44 5.53
CA PHE A 36 3.96 -1.49 4.80
C PHE A 36 2.83 -0.82 5.56
N PHE A 37 1.95 -0.16 4.82
CA PHE A 37 0.71 0.35 5.36
C PHE A 37 -0.43 -0.62 5.04
N CYS A 38 -1.16 -1.08 6.05
CA CYS A 38 -2.26 -2.03 5.87
C CYS A 38 -3.59 -1.34 6.17
N ASN A 39 -4.54 -1.41 5.24
CA ASN A 39 -5.87 -0.82 5.44
C ASN A 39 -6.97 -1.66 4.79
N TYR A 40 -8.19 -1.51 5.29
CA TYR A 40 -9.38 -2.08 4.69
C TYR A 40 -9.75 -1.37 3.39
N GLN A 41 -10.14 -2.15 2.39
CA GLN A 41 -10.70 -1.60 1.16
C GLN A 41 -12.17 -1.28 1.35
N THR A 42 -12.48 0.02 1.39
CA THR A 42 -13.85 0.48 1.25
C THR A 42 -14.15 0.57 -0.25
N VAL A 43 -15.04 -0.28 -0.76
CA VAL A 43 -15.55 -0.16 -2.13
C VAL A 43 -16.81 0.69 -2.05
N VAL A 44 -16.80 1.85 -2.69
CA VAL A 44 -17.99 2.69 -2.81
C VAL A 44 -18.74 2.21 -4.05
N GLN A 45 -19.79 1.42 -3.86
CA GLN A 45 -20.68 1.06 -4.96
C GLN A 45 -21.69 2.20 -5.11
N LYS A 46 -21.64 2.88 -6.26
CA LYS A 46 -22.68 3.84 -6.66
C LYS A 46 -23.86 3.04 -7.20
N THR A 47 -24.98 3.07 -6.49
CA THR A 47 -26.23 2.49 -7.01
C THR A 47 -27.10 3.65 -7.50
N ASP A 48 -27.44 3.62 -8.78
CA ASP A 48 -28.41 4.54 -9.35
C ASP A 48 -29.81 4.10 -8.89
N VAL A 49 -30.49 4.97 -8.15
CA VAL A 49 -31.84 4.73 -7.64
C VAL A 49 -32.93 5.31 -8.56
N GLY A 50 -32.56 5.76 -9.76
CA GLY A 50 -33.47 6.44 -10.68
C GLY A 50 -33.80 7.86 -10.23
N PHE A 51 -34.26 8.70 -11.17
CA PHE A 51 -34.41 10.17 -11.00
C PHE A 51 -33.09 10.95 -10.84
N GLY A 52 -32.02 10.52 -11.52
CA GLY A 52 -30.77 11.28 -11.58
C GLY A 52 -30.05 11.46 -10.23
N LYS A 53 -30.40 10.65 -9.23
CA LYS A 53 -29.79 10.68 -7.89
C LYS A 53 -28.91 9.45 -7.73
N GLU A 54 -27.60 9.66 -7.81
CA GLU A 54 -26.62 8.63 -7.43
C GLU A 54 -26.55 8.53 -5.91
N LYS A 55 -26.76 7.32 -5.35
CA LYS A 55 -26.51 7.05 -3.94
C LYS A 55 -25.26 6.19 -3.80
N ALA A 56 -24.19 6.79 -3.29
CA ALA A 56 -22.97 6.09 -2.93
C ALA A 56 -23.20 5.28 -1.65
N ARG A 57 -23.19 3.94 -1.73
CA ARG A 57 -23.20 3.06 -0.55
C ARG A 57 -21.82 2.44 -0.40
N GLY A 58 -21.14 2.75 0.70
CA GLY A 58 -19.90 2.07 1.06
C GLY A 58 -20.21 0.63 1.43
N ILE A 59 -19.74 -0.32 0.62
CA ILE A 59 -19.77 -1.74 0.97
C ILE A 59 -18.42 -2.06 1.61
N TRP A 60 -18.46 -2.55 2.84
CA TRP A 60 -17.29 -3.10 3.49
C TRP A 60 -17.07 -4.51 2.95
N THR A 61 -16.12 -4.64 2.01
CA THR A 61 -15.83 -5.93 1.35
C THR A 61 -15.03 -6.89 2.23
N GLY A 62 -14.61 -6.46 3.42
CA GLY A 62 -13.72 -7.21 4.32
C GLY A 62 -12.31 -7.43 3.80
N GLN A 63 -12.03 -7.03 2.57
CA GLN A 63 -10.72 -7.14 1.95
C GLN A 63 -9.75 -6.17 2.62
N ARG A 64 -8.63 -6.71 3.08
CA ARG A 64 -7.51 -5.96 3.65
C ARG A 64 -6.42 -5.90 2.59
N ASN A 65 -5.82 -4.73 2.41
CA ASN A 65 -4.71 -4.55 1.48
C ASN A 65 -3.48 -4.02 2.20
N ILE A 66 -2.33 -4.39 1.65
CA ILE A 66 -1.01 -3.87 1.95
C ILE A 66 -0.65 -2.87 0.85
N TYR A 67 -0.20 -1.69 1.25
CA TYR A 67 0.36 -0.66 0.38
C TYR A 67 1.87 -0.60 0.60
N THR A 68 2.62 -0.67 -0.49
CA THR A 68 4.10 -0.79 -0.47
C THR A 68 4.81 0.50 -0.90
N VAL A 69 4.09 1.44 -1.51
CA VAL A 69 4.61 2.73 -2.00
C VAL A 69 4.18 3.86 -1.07
N GLU A 70 5.10 4.77 -0.78
CA GLU A 70 4.81 5.94 0.05
C GLU A 70 3.78 6.86 -0.64
N LYS A 71 2.80 7.33 0.12
CA LYS A 71 1.85 8.36 -0.32
C LYS A 71 1.76 9.48 0.71
N PRO A 72 1.20 10.65 0.37
CA PRO A 72 0.99 11.72 1.35
C PRO A 72 0.26 11.20 2.61
N ALA A 73 -0.77 10.37 2.40
CA ALA A 73 -1.57 9.81 3.49
C ALA A 73 -0.83 8.79 4.40
N TYR A 74 0.24 8.12 3.97
CA TYR A 74 0.88 7.07 4.76
C TYR A 74 2.34 6.80 4.35
N ILE A 75 3.15 6.38 5.32
CA ILE A 75 4.54 5.99 5.09
C ILE A 75 4.60 4.53 4.64
N ALA A 76 5.36 4.26 3.59
CA ALA A 76 5.74 2.91 3.19
C ALA A 76 7.16 2.90 2.61
N LYS A 77 7.87 1.78 2.79
CA LYS A 77 9.23 1.53 2.30
C LYS A 77 9.23 0.17 1.64
N ASN A 78 9.77 0.09 0.43
CA ASN A 78 9.83 -1.14 -0.35
C ASN A 78 11.18 -1.23 -1.07
N ARG A 79 12.03 -2.16 -0.62
CA ARG A 79 13.31 -2.49 -1.27
C ARG A 79 13.22 -3.68 -2.22
N PHE A 80 12.13 -4.44 -2.21
CA PHE A 80 11.97 -5.68 -2.97
C PHE A 80 11.20 -5.49 -4.29
N ASN A 81 10.98 -4.24 -4.72
CA ASN A 81 10.23 -3.90 -5.92
C ASN A 81 8.84 -4.56 -5.99
N LEU A 82 8.19 -4.71 -4.82
CA LEU A 82 6.84 -5.29 -4.73
C LEU A 82 5.81 -4.39 -5.44
N PRO A 83 4.70 -4.97 -5.94
CA PRO A 83 3.57 -4.20 -6.47
C PRO A 83 3.05 -3.17 -5.47
N GLU A 84 2.55 -2.03 -5.96
CA GLU A 84 2.07 -0.90 -5.13
C GLU A 84 1.00 -1.32 -4.11
N LYS A 85 0.15 -2.27 -4.51
CA LYS A 85 -0.96 -2.78 -3.73
C LYS A 85 -1.00 -4.30 -3.84
N LEU A 86 -1.09 -4.98 -2.71
CA LEU A 86 -1.35 -6.41 -2.65
C LEU A 86 -2.40 -6.73 -1.57
N PRO A 87 -3.13 -7.85 -1.69
CA PRO A 87 -3.97 -8.33 -0.60
C PRO A 87 -3.14 -8.57 0.67
N LEU A 88 -3.73 -8.35 1.84
CA LEU A 88 -3.14 -8.75 3.13
C LEU A 88 -3.26 -10.27 3.29
N ASP A 89 -2.48 -10.97 2.50
CA ASP A 89 -2.37 -12.41 2.47
C ASP A 89 -0.90 -12.82 2.33
N TRP A 90 -0.51 -13.85 3.08
CA TRP A 90 0.88 -14.30 3.11
C TRP A 90 1.29 -14.91 1.77
N GLN A 91 0.40 -15.67 1.12
CA GLN A 91 0.70 -16.29 -0.16
C GLN A 91 0.90 -15.23 -1.23
N ALA A 92 0.02 -14.23 -1.31
CA ALA A 92 0.15 -13.10 -2.22
C ALA A 92 1.49 -12.35 -2.04
N PHE A 93 1.92 -12.13 -0.80
CA PHE A 93 3.19 -11.50 -0.49
C PHE A 93 4.40 -12.34 -0.95
N VAL A 94 4.44 -13.64 -0.61
CA VAL A 94 5.55 -14.53 -0.97
C VAL A 94 5.66 -14.66 -2.49
N THR A 95 4.54 -14.80 -3.20
CA THR A 95 4.54 -14.85 -4.67
C THR A 95 5.10 -13.56 -5.28
N ALA A 96 4.70 -12.39 -4.78
CA ALA A 96 5.24 -11.11 -5.24
C ALA A 96 6.75 -10.96 -4.95
N LEU A 97 7.21 -11.46 -3.79
CA LEU A 97 8.62 -11.44 -3.43
C LEU A 97 9.46 -12.38 -4.31
N GLN A 98 8.93 -13.56 -4.62
CA GLN A 98 9.60 -14.56 -5.46
C GLN A 98 9.68 -14.11 -6.93
N ALA A 99 8.62 -13.54 -7.47
CA ALA A 99 8.59 -13.00 -8.83
C ALA A 99 9.69 -11.95 -9.05
N ASN A 100 9.95 -11.11 -8.05
CA ASN A 100 10.99 -10.07 -8.13
C ASN A 100 12.41 -10.58 -7.85
N LYS A 101 12.58 -11.77 -7.25
CA LYS A 101 13.91 -12.36 -7.01
C LYS A 101 14.53 -13.02 -8.25
N GLN A 102 13.78 -13.25 -9.32
CA GLN A 102 14.28 -13.95 -10.51
C GLN A 102 14.28 -13.09 -11.78
N PRO A 103 15.26 -12.21 -12.00
CA PRO A 103 15.41 -11.53 -13.28
C PRO A 103 16.33 -12.22 -14.31
N HIS A 104 16.78 -13.48 -14.13
CA HIS A 104 17.86 -14.02 -14.99
C HIS A 104 17.78 -15.47 -15.50
N LEU A 105 16.61 -16.13 -15.55
CA LEU A 105 16.49 -17.36 -16.34
C LEU A 105 16.10 -17.01 -17.77
N GLY A 106 17.10 -16.72 -18.59
CA GLY A 106 16.95 -16.55 -20.04
C GLY A 106 16.40 -17.83 -20.66
N ASN A 107 15.22 -17.73 -21.26
CA ASN A 107 14.63 -18.76 -22.11
C ASN A 107 15.48 -18.92 -23.38
N ASN A 108 16.48 -19.81 -23.36
CA ASN A 108 17.05 -20.38 -24.58
C ASN A 108 16.21 -21.59 -25.01
N SER A 109 15.06 -21.33 -25.62
CA SER A 109 14.42 -22.31 -26.50
C SER A 109 15.14 -22.27 -27.85
N ASN A 110 16.24 -23.03 -27.95
CA ASN A 110 16.91 -23.30 -29.22
C ASN A 110 15.95 -24.04 -30.15
N ASN A 111 15.77 -23.46 -31.33
CA ASN A 111 15.21 -24.06 -32.53
C ASN A 111 15.92 -25.39 -32.84
N GLY A 112 15.17 -26.47 -32.94
CA GLY A 112 15.57 -27.77 -33.49
C GLY A 112 14.47 -28.29 -34.37
#